data_AF-A0A4Q1CM43-F1
#
_entry.id   AF-A0A4Q1CM43-F1
#
_cell.length_a   1.000
_cell.length_b   1.000
_cell.length_c   1.000
_cell.angle_alpha   90.00
_cell.angle_beta   90.00
_cell.angle_gamma   90.00
#
_symmetry.space_group_name_H-M   'P 1'
#
loop_
_entity.id
_entity.type
_entity.pdbx_description
1 polymer ?
#
loop_
_entity_poly.entity_id
_entity_poly.type
_entity_poly.pdbx_seq_one_letter_code
_entity_poly.pdbx_strand_id
1 'polypeptide(L)'
;MRNTTHHFTASFLLLAAISLIACAGKDKNVRPSFSKNYSVVIQDVMATAKFANADVKVLPVQIEGDKKLKANISLTLYNSRNLPVTEKGLDSLARRAIKIFAEPITNLSDFEKIKVCFKQEEQFPKIDPGKRCEYIFPLATLVGP
;
A
#
# COMPACT_ATOMS: atom_id res chain seq x y z
N MET A 1 30.30 -36.90 57.51
CA MET A 1 30.98 -36.79 56.19
C MET A 1 30.39 -37.81 55.24
N ARG A 2 30.24 -37.45 53.94
CA ARG A 2 29.48 -38.07 52.80
C ARG A 2 27.97 -37.81 52.89
N ASN A 3 27.30 -36.94 52.10
CA ASN A 3 27.34 -36.50 50.70
C ASN A 3 26.95 -37.57 49.66
N THR A 4 25.74 -37.40 49.06
CA THR A 4 25.28 -37.77 47.70
C THR A 4 23.75 -37.55 47.65
N THR A 5 23.21 -36.48 47.05
CA THR A 5 22.96 -36.18 45.62
C THR A 5 21.58 -36.62 45.06
N HIS A 6 20.98 -35.63 44.38
CA HIS A 6 20.12 -35.67 43.18
C HIS A 6 18.59 -35.87 43.28
N HIS A 7 17.93 -34.76 42.92
CA HIS A 7 16.83 -34.59 41.97
C HIS A 7 15.64 -35.53 42.08
N PHE A 8 14.49 -34.99 42.51
CA PHE A 8 13.24 -35.31 41.84
C PHE A 8 12.36 -34.06 41.73
N THR A 9 12.03 -33.75 40.47
CA THR A 9 10.84 -33.01 40.02
C THR A 9 10.73 -31.53 40.33
N ALA A 10 11.61 -30.76 39.69
CA ALA A 10 11.21 -29.49 39.10
C ALA A 10 10.31 -29.77 37.89
N SER A 11 8.98 -29.76 38.03
CA SER A 11 8.05 -29.80 36.88
C SER A 11 6.64 -29.25 37.18
N PHE A 12 6.48 -28.34 38.15
CA PHE A 12 5.16 -27.75 38.48
C PHE A 12 5.04 -26.24 38.23
N LEU A 13 5.90 -25.67 37.37
CA LEU A 13 5.89 -24.24 37.04
C LEU A 13 6.04 -23.97 35.54
N LEU A 14 5.46 -24.81 34.68
CA LEU A 14 5.51 -24.62 33.22
C LEU A 14 4.13 -24.65 32.53
N LEU A 15 3.07 -24.23 33.23
CA LEU A 15 1.73 -24.11 32.64
C LEU A 15 1.11 -22.72 32.71
N ALA A 16 1.82 -21.71 33.21
CA ALA A 16 1.34 -20.32 33.24
C ALA A 16 1.90 -19.43 32.12
N ALA A 17 2.90 -19.90 31.35
CA ALA A 17 3.58 -19.08 30.34
C ALA A 17 3.03 -19.26 28.90
N ILE A 18 2.15 -20.23 28.66
CA ILE A 18 1.66 -20.54 27.30
C ILE A 18 0.43 -19.69 26.91
N SER A 19 -0.22 -19.01 27.88
CA SER A 19 -1.45 -18.26 27.64
C SER A 19 -1.26 -16.83 27.10
N LEU A 20 -0.02 -16.32 27.00
CA LEU A 20 0.25 -14.93 26.58
C LEU A 20 0.57 -14.74 25.09
N ILE A 21 0.58 -15.80 24.28
CA ILE A 21 0.89 -15.70 22.83
C ILE A 21 -0.39 -15.54 21.97
N ALA A 22 -1.56 -15.37 22.58
CA ALA A 22 -2.82 -15.16 21.85
C ALA A 22 -3.07 -13.69 21.41
N CYS A 23 -2.18 -12.75 21.74
CA CYS A 23 -2.30 -11.35 21.36
C CYS A 23 -1.09 -10.83 20.57
N ALA A 24 -0.39 -11.69 19.81
CA ALA A 24 0.32 -11.20 18.64
C ALA A 24 -0.76 -10.86 17.61
N GLY A 25 -1.20 -9.60 17.61
CA GLY A 25 -2.20 -9.10 16.66
C GLY A 25 -1.82 -9.58 15.27
N LYS A 26 -2.61 -10.52 14.72
CA LYS A 26 -2.51 -10.89 13.31
C LYS A 26 -2.63 -9.58 12.55
N ASP A 27 -1.51 -9.11 12.01
CA ASP A 27 -1.47 -8.01 11.05
C ASP A 27 -2.49 -8.34 9.97
N LYS A 28 -3.67 -7.73 10.07
CA LYS A 28 -4.66 -7.84 9.00
C LYS A 28 -4.04 -7.11 7.83
N ASN A 29 -3.56 -7.88 6.85
CA ASN A 29 -3.09 -7.34 5.59
C ASN A 29 -4.28 -6.66 4.90
N VAL A 30 -4.39 -5.34 5.07
CA VAL A 30 -5.35 -4.52 4.36
C VAL A 30 -4.98 -4.55 2.88
N ARG A 31 -5.92 -4.96 2.02
CA ARG A 31 -5.75 -5.03 0.57
C ARG A 31 -6.96 -4.39 -0.12
N PRO A 32 -6.77 -3.69 -1.25
CA PRO A 32 -7.90 -3.11 -1.98
C PRO A 32 -8.78 -4.23 -2.53
N SER A 33 -10.07 -4.14 -2.23
CA SER A 33 -11.10 -4.99 -2.80
C SER A 33 -11.75 -4.24 -3.96
N PHE A 34 -11.78 -4.84 -5.14
CA PHE A 34 -12.28 -4.19 -6.35
C PHE A 34 -13.63 -4.78 -6.76
N SER A 35 -14.56 -3.92 -7.16
CA SER A 35 -15.82 -4.31 -7.81
C SER A 35 -15.62 -4.79 -9.25
N LYS A 36 -14.46 -4.47 -9.85
CA LYS A 36 -14.00 -4.92 -11.17
C LYS A 36 -12.77 -5.82 -11.02
N ASN A 37 -12.46 -6.59 -12.05
CA ASN A 37 -11.22 -7.37 -12.06
C ASN A 37 -10.00 -6.42 -11.99
N TYR A 38 -9.10 -6.67 -11.03
CA TYR A 38 -7.88 -5.90 -10.83
C TYR A 38 -7.05 -5.74 -12.11
N SER A 39 -6.90 -6.79 -12.91
CA SER A 39 -6.09 -6.72 -14.14
C SER A 39 -6.67 -5.73 -15.15
N VAL A 40 -7.99 -5.68 -15.27
CA VAL A 40 -8.70 -4.72 -16.14
C VAL A 40 -8.51 -3.30 -15.62
N VAL A 41 -8.65 -3.08 -14.31
CA VAL A 41 -8.41 -1.77 -13.69
C VAL A 41 -6.99 -1.28 -13.98
N ILE A 42 -5.98 -2.14 -13.84
CA ILE A 42 -4.59 -1.78 -14.12
C ILE A 42 -4.35 -1.52 -15.62
N GLN A 43 -4.97 -2.29 -16.51
CA GLN A 43 -4.91 -2.03 -17.95
C GLN A 43 -5.50 -0.66 -18.31
N ASP A 44 -6.66 -0.31 -17.75
CA ASP A 44 -7.31 0.99 -17.96
C ASP A 44 -6.44 2.14 -17.45
N VAL A 45 -5.83 1.98 -16.27
CA VAL A 45 -4.86 2.94 -15.71
C VAL A 45 -3.67 3.10 -16.67
N MET A 46 -3.08 2.01 -17.14
CA MET A 46 -1.94 2.05 -18.06
C MET A 46 -2.29 2.72 -19.39
N ALA A 47 -3.52 2.54 -19.87
CA ALA A 47 -4.00 3.13 -21.12
C ALA A 47 -4.06 4.67 -21.07
N THR A 48 -4.16 5.29 -19.88
CA THR A 48 -4.28 6.76 -19.72
C THR A 48 -3.18 7.56 -20.40
N ALA A 49 -1.95 7.03 -20.45
CA ALA A 49 -0.84 7.60 -21.20
C ALA A 49 0.02 6.53 -21.87
N LYS A 50 -0.55 5.35 -22.19
CA LYS A 50 0.19 4.23 -22.81
C LYS A 50 1.44 3.84 -22.03
N PHE A 51 1.30 3.65 -20.72
CA PHE A 51 2.37 3.13 -19.87
C PHE A 51 2.69 1.68 -20.25
N ALA A 52 3.96 1.30 -20.17
CA ALA A 52 4.39 -0.06 -20.47
C ALA A 52 4.12 -1.02 -19.31
N ASN A 53 4.15 -0.52 -18.06
CA ASN A 53 3.89 -1.33 -16.88
C ASN A 53 3.32 -0.49 -15.72
N ALA A 54 2.72 -1.16 -14.74
CA ALA A 54 2.24 -0.59 -13.49
C ALA A 54 2.54 -1.53 -12.31
N ASP A 55 2.90 -0.95 -11.16
CA ASP A 55 3.10 -1.68 -9.89
C ASP A 55 2.25 -1.04 -8.79
N VAL A 56 1.67 -1.87 -7.94
CA VAL A 56 0.84 -1.43 -6.81
C VAL A 56 1.37 -2.03 -5.53
N LYS A 57 1.72 -1.15 -4.59
CA LYS A 57 2.15 -1.53 -3.24
C LYS A 57 1.17 -1.00 -2.21
N VAL A 58 0.89 -1.81 -1.21
CA VAL A 58 0.07 -1.43 -0.06
C VAL A 58 0.95 -1.42 1.16
N LEU A 59 1.00 -0.28 1.85
CA LEU A 59 1.88 -0.04 2.99
C LEU A 59 1.01 0.21 4.21
N PRO A 60 1.04 -0.68 5.23
CA PRO A 60 0.28 -0.45 6.46
C PRO A 60 0.76 0.82 7.15
N VAL A 61 -0.17 1.51 7.81
CA VAL A 61 0.10 2.71 8.59
C VAL A 61 -0.43 2.48 9.99
N GLN A 62 0.43 2.67 10.98
CA GLN A 62 0.01 2.70 12.36
C GLN A 62 -0.38 4.13 12.72
N ILE A 63 -1.66 4.36 12.98
CA ILE A 63 -2.17 5.65 13.42
C ILE A 63 -2.36 5.58 14.93
N GLU A 64 -1.63 6.40 15.68
CA GLU A 64 -1.75 6.47 17.13
C GLU A 64 -3.19 6.80 17.54
N GLY A 65 -3.78 5.98 18.41
CA GLY A 65 -5.14 6.18 18.93
C GLY A 65 -6.27 5.60 18.08
N ASP A 66 -6.03 5.21 16.82
CA ASP A 66 -7.02 4.50 16.00
C ASP A 66 -6.88 2.98 16.20
N LYS A 67 -8.00 2.32 16.54
CA LYS A 67 -8.04 0.85 16.66
C LYS A 67 -8.13 0.16 15.30
N LYS A 68 -8.37 0.90 14.21
CA LYS A 68 -8.45 0.36 12.86
C LYS A 68 -7.08 0.41 12.18
N LEU A 69 -6.64 -0.74 11.68
CA LEU A 69 -5.50 -0.84 10.76
C LEU A 69 -5.87 -0.15 9.45
N LYS A 70 -5.09 0.85 9.05
CA LYS A 70 -5.21 1.51 7.75
C LYS A 70 -3.96 1.30 6.92
N ALA A 71 -4.05 1.59 5.62
CA ALA A 71 -2.91 1.50 4.72
C ALA A 71 -2.84 2.69 3.75
N ASN A 72 -1.65 2.88 3.17
CA ASN A 72 -1.44 3.73 2.01
C ASN A 72 -1.30 2.85 0.78
N ILE A 73 -1.79 3.33 -0.37
CA ILE A 73 -1.56 2.69 -1.66
C ILE A 73 -0.52 3.50 -2.43
N SER A 74 0.45 2.83 -3.03
CA SER A 74 1.43 3.42 -3.93
C SER A 74 1.30 2.77 -5.30
N LEU A 75 0.81 3.53 -6.28
CA LEU A 75 0.71 3.15 -7.68
C LEU A 75 1.90 3.74 -8.46
N THR A 76 2.74 2.89 -9.03
CA THR A 76 3.87 3.31 -9.85
C THR A 76 3.60 2.98 -11.31
N LEU A 77 3.68 3.97 -12.19
CA LEU A 77 3.45 3.85 -13.63
C LEU A 77 4.78 4.03 -14.36
N TYR A 78 5.13 3.02 -15.16
CA TYR A 78 6.44 2.90 -15.78
C TYR A 78 6.34 3.16 -17.28
N ASN A 79 7.27 3.98 -17.77
CA ASN A 79 7.64 4.11 -19.17
C ASN A 79 6.45 4.47 -20.07
N SER A 80 6.32 5.76 -20.38
CA SER A 80 5.27 6.27 -21.26
C SER A 80 5.88 7.21 -22.28
N ARG A 81 5.54 6.99 -23.56
CA ARG A 81 5.92 7.88 -24.66
C ARG A 81 5.12 9.19 -24.68
N ASN A 82 3.98 9.21 -23.99
CA ASN A 82 3.01 10.30 -24.00
C ASN A 82 2.96 11.02 -22.64
N LEU A 83 4.03 10.95 -21.86
CA LEU A 83 4.04 11.56 -20.55
C LEU A 83 4.10 13.10 -20.69
N PRO A 84 3.22 13.85 -20.01
CA PRO A 84 3.31 15.30 -19.98
C PRO A 84 4.64 15.79 -19.39
N VAL A 85 5.21 16.85 -19.97
CA VAL A 85 6.46 17.48 -19.47
C VAL A 85 6.20 18.57 -18.43
N THR A 86 4.94 19.02 -18.30
CA THR A 86 4.55 20.06 -17.35
C THR A 86 3.99 19.46 -16.07
N GLU A 87 4.22 20.14 -14.95
CA GLU A 87 3.72 19.73 -13.64
C GLU A 87 2.20 19.66 -13.58
N LYS A 88 1.50 20.63 -14.19
CA LYS A 88 0.04 20.62 -14.32
C LYS A 88 -0.46 19.43 -15.15
N GLY A 89 0.27 19.06 -16.20
CA GLY A 89 -0.05 17.89 -17.02
C GLY A 89 0.12 16.58 -16.24
N LEU A 90 1.21 16.47 -15.47
CA LEU A 90 1.47 15.32 -14.61
C LEU A 90 0.44 15.19 -13.47
N ASP A 91 0.04 16.29 -12.82
CA ASP A 91 -1.03 16.30 -11.81
C ASP A 91 -2.37 15.84 -12.41
N SER A 92 -2.75 16.38 -13.57
CA SER A 92 -3.98 15.99 -14.26
C SER A 92 -3.98 14.49 -14.63
N LEU A 93 -2.83 13.98 -15.10
CA LEU A 93 -2.66 12.56 -15.40
C LEU A 93 -2.74 11.69 -14.13
N ALA A 94 -2.09 12.10 -13.04
CA ALA A 94 -2.14 11.40 -11.76
C ALA A 94 -3.57 11.31 -11.22
N ARG A 95 -4.34 12.41 -11.27
CA ARG A 95 -5.76 12.44 -10.87
C ARG A 95 -6.59 11.48 -11.72
N ARG A 96 -6.36 11.45 -13.03
CA ARG A 96 -7.08 10.52 -13.94
C ARG A 96 -6.75 9.06 -13.62
N ALA A 97 -5.47 8.74 -13.44
CA ALA A 97 -5.04 7.39 -13.07
C ALA A 97 -5.65 6.94 -11.74
N ILE A 98 -5.67 7.83 -10.75
CA ILE A 98 -6.27 7.55 -9.45
C ILE A 98 -7.76 7.36 -9.54
N LYS A 99 -8.48 8.20 -10.30
CA LYS A 99 -9.92 8.03 -10.45
C LYS A 99 -10.24 6.63 -10.99
N ILE A 100 -9.57 6.21 -12.06
CA ILE A 100 -9.75 4.87 -12.64
C ILE A 100 -9.40 3.76 -11.64
N PHE A 101 -8.31 3.93 -10.89
CA PHE A 101 -7.85 2.93 -9.93
C PHE A 101 -8.74 2.84 -8.68
N ALA A 102 -9.17 3.98 -8.14
CA ALA A 102 -9.83 4.10 -6.85
C ALA A 102 -11.35 3.94 -6.92
N GLU A 103 -11.99 4.37 -8.01
CA GLU A 103 -13.44 4.27 -8.22
C GLU A 103 -14.00 2.85 -8.02
N PRO A 104 -13.35 1.76 -8.49
CA PRO A 104 -13.83 0.40 -8.23
C PRO A 104 -13.48 -0.15 -6.84
N ILE A 105 -12.72 0.56 -5.99
CA ILE A 105 -12.36 0.05 -4.65
C ILE A 105 -13.56 0.13 -3.72
N THR A 106 -13.97 -1.00 -3.15
CA THR A 106 -15.16 -1.09 -2.29
C THR A 106 -14.87 -0.83 -0.80
N ASN A 107 -13.62 -0.97 -0.38
CA ASN A 107 -13.16 -0.76 0.99
C ASN A 107 -12.25 0.48 1.12
N LEU A 108 -12.61 1.58 0.47
CA LEU A 108 -11.84 2.83 0.47
C LEU A 108 -11.54 3.37 1.87
N SER A 109 -12.44 3.14 2.84
CA SER A 109 -12.26 3.58 4.23
C SER A 109 -11.08 2.95 4.97
N ASP A 110 -10.54 1.84 4.45
CA ASP A 110 -9.37 1.15 5.02
C ASP A 110 -8.06 1.82 4.60
N PHE A 111 -8.12 2.84 3.75
CA PHE A 111 -6.96 3.51 3.19
C PHE A 111 -6.97 5.01 3.48
N GLU A 112 -5.80 5.55 3.80
CA GLU A 112 -5.62 6.98 4.09
C GLU A 112 -5.42 7.79 2.81
N LYS A 113 -4.49 7.32 1.97
CA LYS A 113 -4.08 8.02 0.75
C LYS A 113 -3.62 7.08 -0.34
N ILE A 114 -3.72 7.58 -1.57
CA ILE A 114 -3.10 6.98 -2.75
C ILE A 114 -2.00 7.92 -3.25
N LYS A 115 -0.81 7.35 -3.46
CA LYS A 115 0.33 8.02 -4.06
C LYS A 115 0.52 7.50 -5.49
N VAL A 116 0.70 8.41 -6.46
CA VAL A 116 1.11 8.05 -7.82
C VAL A 116 2.56 8.46 -8.08
N CYS A 117 3.32 7.54 -8.65
CA CYS A 117 4.70 7.74 -9.06
C CYS A 117 4.87 7.47 -10.55
N PHE A 118 5.57 8.35 -11.26
CA PHE A 118 5.94 8.14 -12.66
C PHE A 118 7.42 7.79 -12.76
N LYS A 119 7.74 6.63 -13.35
CA LYS A 119 9.13 6.20 -13.60
C LYS A 119 9.39 6.07 -15.09
N GLN A 120 10.50 6.63 -15.54
CA GLN A 120 10.94 6.59 -16.93
C GLN A 120 12.39 6.10 -16.97
N GLU A 121 12.66 5.13 -17.82
CA GLU A 121 14.01 4.78 -18.25
C GLU A 121 14.60 5.87 -19.15
N GLU A 122 15.92 5.86 -19.34
CA GLU A 122 16.65 6.93 -20.05
C GLU A 122 16.19 7.14 -21.50
N GLN A 123 15.66 6.09 -22.14
CA GLN A 123 15.16 6.12 -23.52
C GLN A 123 13.80 6.82 -23.68
N PHE A 124 13.15 7.20 -22.58
CA PHE A 124 11.87 7.91 -22.57
C PHE A 124 12.03 9.40 -22.22
N PRO A 125 11.01 10.25 -22.48
CA PRO A 125 11.09 11.67 -22.16
C PRO A 125 11.50 11.91 -20.70
N LYS A 126 12.56 12.71 -20.51
CA LYS A 126 13.08 13.01 -19.17
C LYS A 126 12.09 13.85 -18.39
N ILE A 127 11.77 13.41 -17.19
CA ILE A 127 11.05 14.16 -16.17
C ILE A 127 12.02 14.53 -15.05
N ASP A 128 11.86 15.73 -14.48
CA ASP A 128 12.55 16.15 -13.27
C ASP A 128 12.38 15.10 -12.15
N PRO A 129 13.48 14.53 -11.62
CA PRO A 129 13.46 13.57 -10.51
C PRO A 129 12.62 13.99 -9.31
N GLY A 130 12.61 15.28 -8.96
CA GLY A 130 11.84 15.81 -7.83
C GLY A 130 10.32 15.69 -8.04
N LYS A 131 9.86 15.72 -9.30
CA LYS A 131 8.43 15.68 -9.65
C LYS A 131 7.89 14.27 -9.91
N ARG A 132 8.72 13.23 -9.74
CA ARG A 132 8.38 11.84 -10.08
C ARG A 132 7.43 11.19 -9.08
N CYS A 133 7.35 11.69 -7.84
CA CYS A 133 6.82 10.92 -6.70
C CYS A 133 6.11 11.76 -5.63
N GLU A 134 5.25 12.72 -5.99
CA GLU A 134 4.63 13.61 -4.98
C GLU A 134 3.12 13.83 -5.09
N TYR A 135 2.44 13.12 -6.00
CA TYR A 135 0.99 13.26 -6.12
C TYR A 135 0.29 12.38 -5.08
N ILE A 136 0.06 12.96 -3.89
CA ILE A 136 -0.61 12.34 -2.76
C ILE A 136 -2.04 12.86 -2.70
N PHE A 137 -3.00 11.95 -2.71
CA PHE A 137 -4.42 12.31 -2.62
C PHE A 137 -5.02 11.64 -1.40
N PRO A 138 -5.57 12.42 -0.44
CA PRO A 138 -6.43 11.88 0.59
C PRO A 138 -7.64 11.22 -0.08
N LEU A 139 -7.99 9.99 0.29
CA LEU A 139 -9.11 9.30 -0.37
C LEU A 139 -10.46 9.97 -0.10
N ALA A 140 -10.58 10.67 1.02
CA ALA A 140 -11.73 11.51 1.35
C ALA A 140 -12.01 12.63 0.33
N THR A 141 -11.05 13.02 -0.52
CA THR A 141 -11.23 14.07 -1.54
C THR A 141 -11.45 13.53 -2.96
N LEU A 142 -11.36 12.21 -3.16
CA LEU A 142 -11.53 11.56 -4.46
C LEU A 142 -12.96 11.09 -4.72
N VAL A 143 -13.76 10.97 -3.68
CA VAL A 143 -15.20 10.72 -3.73
C VAL A 143 -15.87 12.06 -3.48
N GLY A 144 -16.34 12.73 -4.54
CA GLY A 144 -17.28 13.85 -4.36
C GLY A 144 -18.56 13.34 -3.68
N PRO A 145 -19.37 14.23 -3.08
CA PRO A 145 -20.66 13.86 -2.52
C PRO A 145 -21.54 13.12 -3.53
#